data_AF-A0A4P5WXT8-F1
#
_entry.id   AF-A0A4P5WXT8-F1
#
_cell.length_a   1.000
_cell.length_b   1.000
_cell.length_c   1.000
_cell.angle_alpha   90.00
_cell.angle_beta   90.00
_cell.angle_gamma   90.00
#
_symmetry.space_group_name_H-M   'P 1'
#
loop_
_entity.id
_entity.type
_entity.pdbx_description
1 polymer ?
#
loop_
_entity_poly.entity_id
_entity_poly.type
_entity_poly.pdbx_seq_one_letter_code
_entity_poly.pdbx_strand_id
1 'polypeptide(L)'
;MNRIQAFRAAGPAAGTMLVLIGVCLGGSVRADETAPLRELTVETARGLVGKSQPLDLDGVTSLAADVAAVLAAHPGTLRLNGLRSLPDDVAVAFAARNGELHLDGVTAVSPAAAAALGRHRGRLLLRGLQTLAPADEAELARHDGPLWIRDLTTVTTPRIAQDILVRTDGALDHVTLLSVEAARVLARHQGVVSLNGLPEVSADVATVLSGYDGPLQLNGVVSLGAMQAAAFARHRGVSLCLDGLRRLAPDVARGLAGHAGGLSLNGLTTLSPETAAALATHRGRYLSLDGLADVTDAVADVLVDYPGGLSFNGARQVSDRAIAGLAGRPLGWLSLDRLPTISLQAAQAVGRSGREIRLRGLGPLPAETVAALRANPAVRIGSGQGQDR
;
A
#
# COMPACT_ATOMS: atom_id res chain seq x y z
N MET A 1 -10.71 -33.16 -6.90
CA MET A 1 -10.35 -33.32 -8.33
C MET A 1 -9.24 -32.32 -8.63
N ASN A 2 -8.00 -32.80 -8.59
CA ASN A 2 -6.76 -32.02 -8.76
C ASN A 2 -6.59 -31.52 -10.21
N ARG A 3 -6.00 -30.33 -10.39
CA ARG A 3 -4.65 -30.20 -10.99
C ARG A 3 -4.12 -28.76 -10.95
N ILE A 4 -3.33 -28.52 -9.91
CA ILE A 4 -2.18 -27.61 -9.93
C ILE A 4 -1.22 -28.14 -11.01
N GLN A 5 -0.94 -27.35 -12.04
CA GLN A 5 0.17 -27.65 -12.94
C GLN A 5 1.46 -27.18 -12.30
N ALA A 6 2.14 -28.12 -11.66
CA ALA A 6 3.56 -28.04 -11.36
C ALA A 6 4.34 -27.95 -12.67
N PHE A 7 5.10 -26.87 -12.84
CA PHE A 7 6.14 -26.79 -13.87
C PHE A 7 7.19 -27.86 -13.56
N ARG A 8 7.18 -28.96 -14.32
CA ARG A 8 8.21 -29.99 -14.27
C ARG A 8 9.54 -29.37 -14.71
N ALA A 9 10.57 -29.61 -13.92
CA ALA A 9 11.96 -29.47 -14.33
C ALA A 9 12.22 -30.37 -15.56
N ALA A 10 12.39 -29.76 -16.72
CA ALA A 10 13.10 -30.35 -17.82
C ALA A 10 14.55 -29.84 -17.73
N GLY A 11 15.51 -30.76 -17.71
CA GLY A 11 16.94 -30.43 -17.72
C GLY A 11 17.33 -29.53 -18.89
N PRO A 12 18.49 -28.85 -18.81
CA PRO A 12 18.81 -27.74 -19.69
C PRO A 12 19.06 -28.26 -21.11
N ALA A 13 18.16 -27.93 -22.04
CA ALA A 13 18.57 -27.77 -23.42
C ALA A 13 19.40 -26.48 -23.45
N ALA A 14 20.70 -26.61 -23.67
CA ALA A 14 21.67 -25.53 -23.72
C ALA A 14 21.33 -24.53 -24.84
N GLY A 15 20.43 -23.60 -24.55
CA GLY A 15 20.32 -22.32 -25.25
C GLY A 15 21.36 -21.40 -24.65
N THR A 16 22.52 -21.30 -25.28
CA THR A 16 23.61 -20.38 -24.93
C THR A 16 23.05 -18.96 -24.82
N MET A 17 22.83 -18.46 -23.60
CA MET A 17 22.49 -17.06 -23.33
C MET A 17 23.76 -16.24 -23.58
N LEU A 18 23.74 -15.35 -24.56
CA LEU A 18 24.88 -14.48 -24.85
C LEU A 18 24.93 -13.35 -23.80
N VAL A 19 25.53 -13.63 -22.65
CA VAL A 19 25.84 -12.64 -21.61
C VAL A 19 27.12 -11.93 -22.01
N LEU A 20 27.07 -10.63 -22.27
CA LEU A 20 28.26 -9.80 -22.47
C LEU A 20 28.87 -9.47 -21.09
N ILE A 21 29.66 -10.40 -20.56
CA ILE A 21 30.81 -10.09 -19.70
C ILE A 21 32.02 -10.23 -20.60
N GLY A 22 32.85 -9.18 -20.68
CA GLY A 22 33.79 -8.95 -21.77
C GLY A 22 34.75 -10.12 -22.08
N VAL A 23 35.19 -10.17 -23.35
CA VAL A 23 36.58 -10.33 -23.83
C VAL A 23 36.65 -10.96 -25.23
N CYS A 24 37.39 -10.25 -26.10
CA CYS A 24 38.24 -10.60 -27.25
C CYS A 24 37.97 -11.81 -28.16
N LEU A 25 38.11 -11.57 -29.48
CA LEU A 25 38.95 -12.26 -30.49
C LEU A 25 38.80 -11.48 -31.82
N GLY A 26 39.80 -10.93 -32.52
CA GLY A 26 41.24 -10.78 -32.31
C GLY A 26 41.77 -9.67 -33.23
N GLY A 27 42.88 -9.05 -32.85
CA GLY A 27 43.54 -7.95 -33.58
C GLY A 27 44.13 -6.94 -32.61
N SER A 28 45.46 -6.92 -32.49
CA SER A 28 46.24 -6.15 -31.54
C SER A 28 45.91 -4.65 -31.55
N VAL A 29 45.40 -4.12 -30.43
CA VAL A 29 45.44 -2.69 -30.09
C VAL A 29 45.86 -2.56 -28.63
N ARG A 30 46.73 -1.57 -28.38
CA ARG A 30 47.51 -1.35 -27.17
C ARG A 30 46.67 -1.04 -25.94
N ALA A 31 47.25 -1.32 -24.78
CA ALA A 31 46.70 -1.07 -23.45
C ALA A 31 46.39 0.42 -23.22
N ASP A 32 45.12 0.79 -23.34
CA ASP A 32 44.46 1.90 -22.61
C ASP A 32 42.92 1.82 -22.73
N GLU A 33 42.30 0.69 -22.33
CA GLU A 33 40.83 0.54 -22.35
C GLU A 33 40.32 -0.11 -21.06
N THR A 34 40.38 0.63 -19.96
CA THR A 34 39.51 0.42 -18.80
C THR A 34 38.42 1.50 -18.76
N ALA A 35 37.80 1.78 -19.91
CA ALA A 35 36.57 2.55 -19.95
C ALA A 35 35.39 1.62 -19.67
N PRO A 36 34.46 1.96 -18.77
CA PRO A 36 33.20 1.23 -18.66
C PRO A 36 32.50 1.30 -20.02
N LEU A 37 31.97 0.17 -20.52
CA LEU A 37 31.20 0.07 -21.77
C LEU A 37 29.95 0.98 -21.72
N ARG A 38 30.13 2.29 -21.86
CA ARG A 38 29.08 3.31 -21.71
C ARG A 38 28.40 3.66 -23.04
N GLU A 39 29.04 3.40 -24.17
CA GLU A 39 28.52 3.73 -25.49
C GLU A 39 28.68 2.55 -26.46
N LEU A 40 27.57 2.10 -27.03
CA LEU A 40 27.52 1.05 -28.04
C LEU A 40 27.65 1.69 -29.43
N THR A 41 28.51 1.14 -30.31
CA THR A 41 28.67 1.65 -31.68
C THR A 41 27.71 0.98 -32.68
N VAL A 42 27.46 1.66 -33.81
CA VAL A 42 26.61 1.15 -34.90
C VAL A 42 27.12 -0.18 -35.47
N GLU A 43 28.44 -0.33 -35.64
CA GLU A 43 29.06 -1.56 -36.15
C GLU A 43 28.83 -2.74 -35.22
N THR A 44 29.04 -2.53 -33.92
CA THR A 44 28.78 -3.56 -32.89
C THR A 44 27.31 -3.93 -32.87
N ALA A 45 26.39 -2.95 -32.91
CA ALA A 45 24.95 -3.19 -32.96
C ALA A 45 24.53 -4.04 -34.18
N ARG A 46 25.10 -3.79 -35.37
CA ARG A 46 24.82 -4.59 -36.58
C ARG A 46 25.20 -6.05 -36.41
N GLY A 47 26.31 -6.33 -35.72
CA GLY A 47 26.75 -7.69 -35.41
C GLY A 47 25.83 -8.45 -34.44
N LEU A 48 25.01 -7.74 -33.67
CA LEU A 48 24.11 -8.32 -32.66
C LEU A 48 22.72 -8.68 -33.21
N VAL A 49 22.21 -7.88 -34.16
CA VAL A 49 20.83 -7.97 -34.67
C VAL A 49 20.56 -9.25 -35.48
N GLY A 50 21.58 -9.89 -36.03
CA GLY A 50 21.45 -11.12 -36.82
C GLY A 50 21.17 -12.41 -36.03
N LYS A 51 21.08 -12.34 -34.70
CA LYS A 51 20.85 -13.50 -33.83
C LYS A 51 19.38 -13.58 -33.42
N SER A 52 18.82 -14.79 -33.35
CA SER A 52 17.41 -15.02 -32.94
C SER A 52 17.21 -15.10 -31.41
N GLN A 53 18.28 -15.01 -30.63
CA GLN A 53 18.23 -15.12 -29.17
C GLN A 53 17.93 -13.77 -28.51
N PRO A 54 17.40 -13.75 -27.27
CA PRO A 54 17.27 -12.52 -26.49
C PRO A 54 18.59 -11.78 -26.37
N LEU A 55 18.56 -10.46 -26.60
CA LEU A 55 19.73 -9.61 -26.50
C LEU A 55 19.74 -8.88 -25.16
N ASP A 56 20.74 -9.17 -24.33
CA ASP A 56 20.92 -8.55 -23.02
C ASP A 56 22.01 -7.47 -23.07
N LEU A 57 21.59 -6.21 -22.96
CA LEU A 57 22.42 -5.02 -23.00
C LEU A 57 22.22 -4.17 -21.74
N ASP A 58 21.94 -4.81 -20.60
CA ASP A 58 21.67 -4.12 -19.33
C ASP A 58 22.86 -3.30 -18.80
N GLY A 59 24.07 -3.48 -19.35
CA GLY A 59 25.23 -2.64 -19.08
C GLY A 59 25.24 -1.28 -19.80
N VAL A 60 24.41 -1.09 -20.83
CA VAL A 60 24.36 0.15 -21.63
C VAL A 60 23.54 1.21 -20.89
N THR A 61 24.17 2.35 -20.57
CA THR A 61 23.54 3.43 -19.80
C THR A 61 22.99 4.58 -20.63
N SER A 62 23.45 4.72 -21.88
CA SER A 62 23.03 5.72 -22.86
C SER A 62 23.10 5.15 -24.27
N LEU A 63 22.28 5.66 -25.17
CA LEU A 63 22.19 5.15 -26.55
C LEU A 63 21.99 6.29 -27.54
N ALA A 64 22.71 6.26 -28.65
CA ALA A 64 22.50 7.16 -29.78
C ALA A 64 21.39 6.64 -30.71
N ALA A 65 20.71 7.56 -31.42
CA ALA A 65 19.53 7.25 -32.23
C ALA A 65 19.81 6.29 -33.40
N ASP A 66 20.98 6.43 -34.03
CA ASP A 66 21.43 5.57 -35.12
C ASP A 66 21.71 4.14 -34.65
N VAL A 67 22.26 3.98 -33.45
CA VAL A 67 22.46 2.68 -32.79
C VAL A 67 21.12 2.06 -32.41
N ALA A 68 20.20 2.86 -31.85
CA ALA A 68 18.84 2.42 -31.52
C ALA A 68 18.08 1.94 -32.76
N ALA A 69 18.21 2.64 -33.89
CA ALA A 69 17.60 2.25 -35.16
C ALA A 69 18.12 0.90 -35.68
N VAL A 70 19.42 0.61 -35.50
CA VAL A 70 19.98 -0.70 -35.83
C VAL A 70 19.44 -1.77 -34.91
N LEU A 71 19.51 -1.57 -33.58
CA LEU A 71 18.96 -2.51 -32.60
C LEU A 71 17.47 -2.76 -32.82
N ALA A 72 16.75 -1.77 -33.35
CA ALA A 72 15.34 -1.86 -33.68
C ALA A 72 15.00 -2.88 -34.79
N ALA A 73 15.97 -3.39 -35.54
CA ALA A 73 15.72 -4.50 -36.47
C ALA A 73 15.71 -5.90 -35.80
N HIS A 74 16.14 -6.04 -34.53
CA HIS A 74 16.18 -7.35 -33.87
C HIS A 74 14.75 -7.87 -33.57
N PRO A 75 14.33 -9.05 -34.04
CA PRO A 75 12.92 -9.47 -33.91
C PRO A 75 12.53 -9.96 -32.50
N GLY A 76 13.52 -10.32 -31.65
CA GLY A 76 13.30 -10.92 -30.33
C GLY A 76 13.31 -9.92 -29.17
N THR A 77 13.40 -10.46 -27.95
CA THR A 77 13.48 -9.70 -26.70
C THR A 77 14.77 -8.87 -26.64
N LEU A 78 14.64 -7.57 -26.39
CA LEU A 78 15.73 -6.63 -26.19
C LEU A 78 15.70 -6.10 -24.75
N ARG A 79 16.77 -6.35 -23.97
CA ARG A 79 16.92 -5.85 -22.60
C ARG A 79 17.94 -4.72 -22.55
N LEU A 80 17.49 -3.57 -22.09
CA LEU A 80 18.24 -2.33 -21.97
C LEU A 80 17.95 -1.70 -20.60
N ASN A 81 17.93 -2.50 -19.54
CA ASN A 81 17.59 -2.07 -18.19
C ASN A 81 18.64 -1.12 -17.57
N GLY A 82 19.80 -0.97 -18.20
CA GLY A 82 20.83 0.00 -17.82
C GLY A 82 20.52 1.44 -18.23
N LEU A 83 19.65 1.65 -19.23
CA LEU A 83 19.36 2.98 -19.77
C LEU A 83 18.71 3.85 -18.70
N ARG A 84 19.32 5.00 -18.39
CA ARG A 84 18.82 5.92 -17.36
C ARG A 84 17.91 7.02 -17.90
N SER A 85 18.08 7.37 -19.16
CA SER A 85 17.23 8.29 -19.89
C SER A 85 16.82 7.67 -21.22
N LEU A 86 15.68 8.10 -21.74
CA LEU A 86 15.18 7.69 -23.05
C LEU A 86 14.99 8.94 -23.92
N PRO A 87 15.98 9.29 -24.75
CA PRO A 87 15.84 10.34 -25.76
C PRO A 87 14.69 10.07 -26.73
N ASP A 88 14.06 11.14 -27.23
CA ASP A 88 12.86 11.05 -28.07
C ASP A 88 13.10 10.28 -29.38
N ASP A 89 14.26 10.48 -30.00
CA ASP A 89 14.70 9.81 -31.22
C ASP A 89 14.96 8.31 -31.01
N VAL A 90 15.54 7.93 -29.86
CA VAL A 90 15.69 6.53 -29.42
C VAL A 90 14.33 5.88 -29.18
N ALA A 91 13.40 6.60 -28.53
CA ALA A 91 12.03 6.11 -28.33
C ALA A 91 11.31 5.89 -29.67
N VAL A 92 11.46 6.81 -30.63
CA VAL A 92 10.91 6.68 -31.99
C VAL A 92 11.49 5.46 -32.71
N ALA A 93 12.80 5.23 -32.62
CA ALA A 93 13.43 4.06 -33.21
C ALA A 93 12.86 2.75 -32.64
N PHE A 94 12.69 2.68 -31.32
CA PHE A 94 12.14 1.48 -30.67
C PHE A 94 10.64 1.29 -30.85
N ALA A 95 9.87 2.36 -31.08
CA ALA A 95 8.44 2.28 -31.37
C ALA A 95 8.12 1.47 -32.64
N ALA A 96 9.05 1.40 -33.60
CA ALA A 96 8.88 0.62 -34.83
C ALA A 96 8.99 -0.91 -34.63
N ARG A 97 9.39 -1.35 -33.43
CA ARG A 97 9.60 -2.77 -33.10
C ARG A 97 8.29 -3.46 -32.68
N ASN A 98 8.23 -4.77 -32.93
CA ASN A 98 7.15 -5.64 -32.44
C ASN A 98 7.60 -6.63 -31.35
N GLY A 99 8.92 -6.77 -31.13
CA GLY A 99 9.49 -7.67 -30.13
C GLY A 99 9.36 -7.13 -28.70
N GLU A 100 9.70 -7.95 -27.71
CA GLU A 100 9.68 -7.50 -26.30
C GLU A 100 10.80 -6.48 -26.03
N LEU A 101 10.49 -5.42 -25.28
CA LEU A 101 11.41 -4.34 -24.96
C LEU A 101 11.42 -4.09 -23.45
N HIS A 102 12.59 -4.21 -22.82
CA HIS A 102 12.78 -3.96 -21.40
C HIS A 102 13.64 -2.71 -21.18
N LEU A 103 13.07 -1.71 -20.51
CA LEU A 103 13.66 -0.40 -20.23
C LEU A 103 13.54 -0.08 -18.74
N ASP A 104 13.80 -1.05 -17.88
CA ASP A 104 13.54 -0.92 -16.43
C ASP A 104 14.46 0.08 -15.71
N GLY A 105 15.51 0.58 -16.37
CA GLY A 105 16.37 1.63 -15.84
C GLY A 105 15.85 3.05 -16.05
N VAL A 106 14.89 3.22 -16.96
CA VAL A 106 14.34 4.53 -17.35
C VAL A 106 13.39 5.01 -16.27
N THR A 107 13.73 6.11 -15.60
CA THR A 107 12.97 6.62 -14.45
C THR A 107 11.97 7.70 -14.79
N ALA A 108 12.12 8.34 -15.95
CA ALA A 108 11.22 9.35 -16.50
C ALA A 108 11.21 9.28 -18.04
N VAL A 109 10.10 9.67 -18.66
CA VAL A 109 9.96 9.81 -20.12
C VAL A 109 9.48 11.21 -20.45
N SER A 110 9.89 11.74 -21.60
CA SER A 110 9.35 12.97 -22.15
C SER A 110 7.98 12.73 -22.81
N PRO A 111 7.20 13.78 -23.12
CA PRO A 111 5.96 13.65 -23.88
C PRO A 111 6.14 13.02 -25.26
N ALA A 112 7.21 13.36 -25.98
CA ALA A 112 7.48 12.81 -27.29
C ALA A 112 7.91 11.33 -27.21
N ALA A 113 8.71 10.97 -26.20
CA ALA A 113 9.08 9.58 -25.95
C ALA A 113 7.87 8.73 -25.55
N ALA A 114 6.98 9.25 -24.71
CA ALA A 114 5.71 8.60 -24.36
C ALA A 114 4.80 8.39 -25.57
N ALA A 115 4.65 9.41 -26.43
CA ALA A 115 3.90 9.33 -27.69
C ALA A 115 4.49 8.31 -28.67
N ALA A 116 5.81 8.21 -28.75
CA ALA A 116 6.49 7.21 -29.57
C ALA A 116 6.24 5.80 -29.01
N LEU A 117 6.55 5.57 -27.72
CA LEU A 117 6.36 4.28 -27.07
C LEU A 117 4.89 3.83 -27.07
N GLY A 118 3.92 4.75 -27.00
CA GLY A 118 2.50 4.45 -27.14
C GLY A 118 2.10 3.81 -28.48
N ARG A 119 2.96 3.88 -29.51
CA ARG A 119 2.74 3.22 -30.81
C ARG A 119 3.38 1.83 -30.91
N HIS A 120 4.20 1.46 -29.93
CA HIS A 120 4.80 0.15 -29.86
C HIS A 120 3.72 -0.93 -29.67
N ARG A 121 3.92 -2.09 -30.30
CA ARG A 121 2.94 -3.21 -30.29
C ARG A 121 3.43 -4.44 -29.55
N GLY A 122 4.73 -4.54 -29.31
CA GLY A 122 5.31 -5.62 -28.52
C GLY A 122 5.05 -5.44 -27.03
N ARG A 123 5.49 -6.40 -26.22
CA ARG A 123 5.50 -6.25 -24.76
C ARG A 123 6.52 -5.20 -24.34
N LEU A 124 6.13 -4.25 -23.48
CA LEU A 124 6.96 -3.14 -23.02
C LEU A 124 7.07 -3.13 -21.49
N LEU A 125 8.30 -3.17 -20.96
CA LEU A 125 8.58 -3.08 -19.53
C LEU A 125 9.27 -1.75 -19.21
N LEU A 126 8.64 -0.95 -18.35
CA LEU A 126 9.11 0.34 -17.85
C LEU A 126 9.02 0.32 -16.32
N ARG A 127 9.61 -0.69 -15.67
CA ARG A 127 9.50 -0.87 -14.21
C ARG A 127 10.34 0.12 -13.40
N GLY A 128 11.16 0.93 -14.05
CA GLY A 128 11.93 2.00 -13.41
C GLY A 128 11.17 3.32 -13.33
N LEU A 129 10.08 3.47 -14.10
CA LEU A 129 9.38 4.74 -14.23
C LEU A 129 8.75 5.13 -12.89
N GLN A 130 9.16 6.26 -12.33
CA GLN A 130 8.69 6.72 -11.01
C GLN A 130 7.52 7.69 -11.13
N THR A 131 7.56 8.53 -12.16
CA THR A 131 6.58 9.58 -12.41
C THR A 131 6.20 9.61 -13.87
N LEU A 132 4.92 9.92 -14.14
CA LEU A 132 4.41 10.07 -15.49
C LEU A 132 3.41 11.23 -15.48
N ALA A 133 3.57 12.22 -16.36
CA ALA A 133 2.60 13.30 -16.46
C ALA A 133 1.29 12.76 -17.07
N PRO A 134 0.11 13.32 -16.73
CA PRO A 134 -1.17 12.83 -17.25
C PRO A 134 -1.27 12.81 -18.78
N ALA A 135 -0.62 13.75 -19.47
CA ALA A 135 -0.56 13.78 -20.92
C ALA A 135 0.25 12.59 -21.48
N ASP A 136 1.42 12.34 -20.90
CA ASP A 136 2.32 11.24 -21.27
C ASP A 136 1.69 9.88 -20.96
N GLU A 137 0.91 9.82 -19.88
CA GLU A 137 0.10 8.66 -19.50
C GLU A 137 -0.98 8.35 -20.55
N ALA A 138 -1.67 9.36 -21.06
CA ALA A 138 -2.66 9.20 -22.12
C ALA A 138 -2.01 8.69 -23.43
N GLU A 139 -0.78 9.09 -23.70
CA GLU A 139 0.00 8.60 -24.83
C GLU A 139 0.42 7.14 -24.65
N LEU A 140 1.02 6.77 -23.51
CA LEU A 140 1.39 5.38 -23.21
C LEU A 140 0.17 4.47 -23.13
N ALA A 141 -1.00 4.99 -22.72
CA ALA A 141 -2.26 4.25 -22.76
C ALA A 141 -2.68 3.84 -24.18
N ARG A 142 -2.17 4.46 -25.24
CA ARG A 142 -2.44 4.02 -26.63
C ARG A 142 -1.69 2.75 -27.02
N HIS A 143 -0.73 2.30 -26.19
CA HIS A 143 0.05 1.09 -26.43
C HIS A 143 -0.84 -0.14 -26.63
N ASP A 144 -0.63 -0.81 -27.78
CA ASP A 144 -1.42 -1.95 -28.26
C ASP A 144 -0.66 -3.26 -27.98
N GLY A 145 -0.38 -3.51 -26.70
CA GLY A 145 0.36 -4.67 -26.22
C GLY A 145 0.49 -4.67 -24.68
N PRO A 146 1.01 -5.75 -24.06
CA PRO A 146 1.23 -5.79 -22.62
C PRO A 146 2.24 -4.71 -22.19
N LEU A 147 1.80 -3.77 -21.36
CA LEU A 147 2.60 -2.68 -20.81
C LEU A 147 2.76 -2.88 -19.30
N TRP A 148 4.00 -2.98 -18.82
CA TRP A 148 4.31 -3.11 -17.40
C TRP A 148 5.07 -1.90 -16.90
N ILE A 149 4.33 -0.98 -16.27
CA ILE A 149 4.88 0.11 -15.47
C ILE A 149 4.80 -0.30 -14.00
N ARG A 150 5.90 -0.23 -13.26
CA ARG A 150 5.91 -0.56 -11.82
C ARG A 150 5.47 0.65 -10.99
N ASP A 151 4.73 0.36 -9.91
CA ASP A 151 4.49 1.16 -8.70
C ASP A 151 4.70 2.67 -8.82
N LEU A 152 3.99 3.32 -9.76
CA LEU A 152 3.96 4.78 -9.83
C LEU A 152 3.47 5.33 -8.50
N THR A 153 4.22 6.24 -7.91
CA THR A 153 3.82 6.91 -6.66
C THR A 153 2.67 7.89 -6.91
N THR A 154 2.49 8.31 -8.16
CA THR A 154 1.42 9.20 -8.61
C THR A 154 0.48 8.44 -9.53
N VAL A 155 -0.79 8.33 -9.13
CA VAL A 155 -1.84 7.67 -9.92
C VAL A 155 -2.87 8.70 -10.34
N THR A 156 -2.76 9.15 -11.59
CA THR A 156 -3.54 10.27 -12.12
C THR A 156 -4.60 9.89 -13.14
N THR A 157 -4.50 8.75 -13.83
CA THR A 157 -5.57 8.33 -14.76
C THR A 157 -6.34 7.08 -14.33
N PRO A 158 -7.58 6.94 -14.82
CA PRO A 158 -8.37 5.73 -14.64
C PRO A 158 -7.69 4.43 -15.09
N ARG A 159 -6.91 4.44 -16.18
CA ARG A 159 -6.35 3.21 -16.75
C ARG A 159 -5.22 2.66 -15.88
N ILE A 160 -4.33 3.53 -15.41
CA ILE A 160 -3.27 3.10 -14.47
C ILE A 160 -3.88 2.68 -13.14
N ALA A 161 -4.88 3.41 -12.64
CA ALA A 161 -5.61 2.99 -11.45
C ALA A 161 -6.19 1.58 -11.62
N GLN A 162 -6.82 1.28 -12.77
CA GLN A 162 -7.38 -0.04 -13.07
C GLN A 162 -6.29 -1.13 -13.17
N ASP A 163 -5.17 -0.84 -13.82
CA ASP A 163 -4.07 -1.80 -13.98
C ASP A 163 -3.41 -2.12 -12.63
N ILE A 164 -3.09 -1.10 -11.83
CA ILE A 164 -2.55 -1.30 -10.48
C ILE A 164 -3.54 -2.10 -9.64
N LEU A 165 -4.82 -1.74 -9.66
CA LEU A 165 -5.86 -2.42 -8.89
C LEU A 165 -5.97 -3.91 -9.22
N VAL A 166 -5.89 -4.29 -10.50
CA VAL A 166 -5.93 -5.70 -10.93
C VAL A 166 -4.67 -6.46 -10.51
N ARG A 167 -3.51 -5.82 -10.56
CA ARG A 167 -2.22 -6.46 -10.24
C ARG A 167 -2.01 -6.62 -8.73
N THR A 168 -2.44 -5.63 -7.95
CA THR A 168 -2.18 -5.58 -6.50
C THR A 168 -3.38 -5.99 -5.66
N ASP A 169 -4.51 -6.29 -6.28
CA ASP A 169 -5.78 -6.63 -5.61
C ASP A 169 -6.15 -5.60 -4.53
N GLY A 170 -6.04 -4.32 -4.90
CA GLY A 170 -6.36 -3.20 -4.01
C GLY A 170 -5.25 -2.76 -3.05
N ALA A 171 -4.06 -3.37 -3.08
CA ALA A 171 -2.89 -2.87 -2.32
C ALA A 171 -2.13 -1.76 -3.08
N LEU A 172 -2.41 -0.49 -2.78
CA LEU A 172 -1.82 0.70 -3.40
C LEU A 172 -0.97 1.51 -2.41
N ASP A 173 -0.30 0.85 -1.47
CA ASP A 173 0.48 1.49 -0.39
C ASP A 173 1.72 2.26 -0.88
N HIS A 174 2.11 2.10 -2.13
CA HIS A 174 3.16 2.89 -2.79
C HIS A 174 2.64 4.23 -3.33
N VAL A 175 1.33 4.43 -3.43
CA VAL A 175 0.72 5.63 -4.00
C VAL A 175 0.74 6.76 -2.99
N THR A 176 1.44 7.84 -3.33
CA THR A 176 1.57 9.06 -2.53
C THR A 176 0.75 10.23 -3.08
N LEU A 177 0.25 10.13 -4.31
CA LEU A 177 -0.65 11.11 -4.93
C LEU A 177 -1.73 10.43 -5.77
N LEU A 178 -2.98 10.84 -5.58
CA LEU A 178 -4.16 10.26 -6.24
C LEU A 178 -5.05 11.37 -6.82
N SER A 179 -5.41 11.25 -8.11
CA SER A 179 -6.40 12.15 -8.73
C SER A 179 -7.85 11.74 -8.44
N VAL A 180 -8.78 12.64 -8.73
CA VAL A 180 -10.22 12.39 -8.63
C VAL A 180 -10.65 11.28 -9.60
N GLU A 181 -10.12 11.29 -10.82
CA GLU A 181 -10.44 10.32 -11.86
C GLU A 181 -9.94 8.92 -11.50
N ALA A 182 -8.73 8.82 -10.95
CA ALA A 182 -8.19 7.57 -10.44
C ALA A 182 -9.01 7.07 -9.23
N ALA A 183 -9.34 7.95 -8.29
CA ALA A 183 -10.18 7.61 -7.14
C ALA A 183 -11.55 7.04 -7.57
N ARG A 184 -12.14 7.51 -8.69
CA ARG A 184 -13.41 6.97 -9.21
C ARG A 184 -13.30 5.53 -9.67
N VAL A 185 -12.13 5.11 -10.15
CA VAL A 185 -11.88 3.70 -10.49
C VAL A 185 -11.76 2.88 -9.23
N LEU A 186 -10.98 3.34 -8.25
CA LEU A 186 -10.82 2.65 -6.97
C LEU A 186 -12.15 2.47 -6.24
N ALA A 187 -13.03 3.47 -6.28
CA ALA A 187 -14.35 3.42 -5.65
C ALA A 187 -15.29 2.34 -6.21
N ARG A 188 -14.96 1.71 -7.35
CA ARG A 188 -15.73 0.60 -7.95
C ARG A 188 -15.13 -0.77 -7.65
N HIS A 189 -13.97 -0.83 -7.01
CA HIS A 189 -13.31 -2.08 -6.69
C HIS A 189 -14.18 -2.97 -5.78
N GLN A 190 -14.02 -4.29 -5.91
CA GLN A 190 -14.67 -5.27 -5.07
C GLN A 190 -13.60 -5.90 -4.18
N GLY A 191 -13.37 -5.33 -2.99
CA GLY A 191 -12.29 -5.82 -2.14
C GLY A 191 -11.90 -4.85 -1.03
N VAL A 192 -10.64 -4.91 -0.63
CA VAL A 192 -10.02 -3.93 0.29
C VAL A 192 -9.22 -2.97 -0.57
N VAL A 193 -9.36 -1.66 -0.35
CA VAL A 193 -8.45 -0.68 -0.95
C VAL A 193 -7.53 -0.15 0.14
N SER A 194 -6.24 -0.34 -0.05
CA SER A 194 -5.18 0.15 0.81
C SER A 194 -4.41 1.26 0.11
N LEU A 195 -4.45 2.46 0.68
CA LEU A 195 -3.79 3.67 0.20
C LEU A 195 -2.89 4.22 1.31
N ASN A 196 -2.16 3.34 2.01
CA ASN A 196 -1.35 3.74 3.16
C ASN A 196 -0.15 4.61 2.78
N GLY A 197 0.16 4.75 1.49
CA GLY A 197 1.18 5.67 0.99
C GLY A 197 0.72 7.12 0.90
N LEU A 198 -0.59 7.40 0.94
CA LEU A 198 -1.12 8.77 0.79
C LEU A 198 -0.87 9.58 2.06
N PRO A 199 -0.02 10.63 2.04
CA PRO A 199 0.22 11.47 3.21
C PRO A 199 -0.95 12.44 3.46
N GLU A 200 -1.68 12.79 2.41
CA GLU A 200 -2.82 13.70 2.43
C GLU A 200 -3.90 13.26 1.43
N VAL A 201 -5.13 13.72 1.66
CA VAL A 201 -6.26 13.48 0.77
C VAL A 201 -7.00 14.80 0.55
N SER A 202 -7.22 15.17 -0.71
CA SER A 202 -8.01 16.35 -1.07
C SER A 202 -9.50 16.13 -0.75
N ALA A 203 -10.27 17.21 -0.60
CA ALA A 203 -11.71 17.11 -0.33
C ALA A 203 -12.48 16.38 -1.45
N ASP A 204 -12.07 16.58 -2.72
CA ASP A 204 -12.69 15.92 -3.86
C ASP A 204 -12.39 14.42 -3.91
N VAL A 205 -11.14 14.02 -3.64
CA VAL A 205 -10.76 12.60 -3.55
C VAL A 205 -11.49 11.94 -2.38
N ALA A 206 -11.54 12.57 -1.21
CA ALA A 206 -12.30 12.06 -0.05
C ALA A 206 -13.78 11.88 -0.38
N THR A 207 -14.38 12.83 -1.13
CA THR A 207 -15.78 12.74 -1.58
C THR A 207 -15.99 11.54 -2.49
N VAL A 208 -15.11 11.31 -3.47
CA VAL A 208 -15.21 10.14 -4.34
C VAL A 208 -15.02 8.83 -3.58
N LEU A 209 -13.99 8.74 -2.74
CA LEU A 209 -13.70 7.54 -1.94
C LEU A 209 -14.80 7.26 -0.90
N SER A 210 -15.58 8.26 -0.47
CA SER A 210 -16.75 8.02 0.40
C SER A 210 -17.83 7.15 -0.28
N GLY A 211 -17.86 7.09 -1.61
CA GLY A 211 -18.75 6.21 -2.36
C GLY A 211 -18.32 4.74 -2.39
N TYR A 212 -17.11 4.43 -1.90
CA TYR A 212 -16.58 3.08 -1.86
C TYR A 212 -17.26 2.22 -0.78
N ASP A 213 -17.65 1.00 -1.14
CA ASP A 213 -18.38 0.08 -0.27
C ASP A 213 -17.46 -0.92 0.48
N GLY A 214 -16.17 -0.96 0.15
CA GLY A 214 -15.19 -1.88 0.76
C GLY A 214 -14.45 -1.27 1.96
N PRO A 215 -13.65 -2.08 2.68
CA PRO A 215 -12.71 -1.57 3.69
C PRO A 215 -11.68 -0.63 3.07
N LEU A 216 -11.53 0.56 3.65
CA LEU A 216 -10.60 1.59 3.17
C LEU A 216 -9.50 1.85 4.19
N GLN A 217 -8.24 1.65 3.79
CA GLN A 217 -7.07 1.93 4.62
C GLN A 217 -6.35 3.18 4.10
N LEU A 218 -6.20 4.17 4.97
CA LEU A 218 -5.57 5.47 4.73
C LEU A 218 -4.56 5.77 5.84
N ASN A 219 -3.79 4.75 6.27
CA ASN A 219 -2.91 4.86 7.43
C ASN A 219 -1.70 5.78 7.19
N GLY A 220 -1.46 6.22 5.95
CA GLY A 220 -0.47 7.25 5.63
C GLY A 220 -0.94 8.66 5.93
N VAL A 221 -2.25 8.88 6.04
CA VAL A 221 -2.82 10.23 6.16
C VAL A 221 -2.49 10.79 7.54
N VAL A 222 -1.70 11.86 7.58
CA VAL A 222 -1.21 12.45 8.83
C VAL A 222 -2.06 13.61 9.34
N SER A 223 -2.94 14.17 8.50
CA SER A 223 -3.86 15.24 8.87
C SER A 223 -5.16 15.19 8.04
N LEU A 224 -6.25 15.69 8.62
CA LEU A 224 -7.55 15.83 7.97
C LEU A 224 -8.18 17.18 8.32
N GLY A 225 -8.83 17.81 7.35
CA GLY A 225 -9.72 18.94 7.58
C GLY A 225 -11.17 18.50 7.80
N ALA A 226 -12.01 19.46 8.22
CA ALA A 226 -13.43 19.23 8.47
C ALA A 226 -14.18 18.72 7.22
N MET A 227 -13.81 19.19 6.02
CA MET A 227 -14.43 18.74 4.77
C MET A 227 -14.13 17.27 4.47
N GLN A 228 -12.88 16.83 4.64
CA GLN A 228 -12.51 15.42 4.44
C GLN A 228 -13.19 14.53 5.49
N ALA A 229 -13.23 14.95 6.75
CA ALA A 229 -13.91 14.20 7.80
C ALA A 229 -15.42 14.06 7.51
N ALA A 230 -16.08 15.12 7.05
CA ALA A 230 -17.48 15.09 6.66
C ALA A 230 -17.74 14.20 5.43
N ALA A 231 -16.81 14.14 4.47
CA ALA A 231 -16.88 13.20 3.35
C ALA A 231 -16.75 11.76 3.84
N PHE A 232 -15.72 11.44 4.64
CA PHE A 232 -15.51 10.10 5.17
C PHE A 232 -16.58 9.65 6.17
N ALA A 233 -17.30 10.57 6.81
CA ALA A 233 -18.52 10.26 7.56
C ALA A 233 -19.56 9.50 6.72
N ARG A 234 -19.60 9.78 5.41
CA ARG A 234 -20.52 9.15 4.45
C ARG A 234 -19.92 7.93 3.75
N HIS A 235 -18.70 7.54 4.13
CA HIS A 235 -18.08 6.32 3.61
C HIS A 235 -18.98 5.12 3.87
N ARG A 236 -19.31 4.39 2.80
CA ARG A 236 -20.25 3.26 2.83
C ARG A 236 -19.59 1.96 3.29
N GLY A 237 -18.27 1.92 3.24
CA GLY A 237 -17.50 0.76 3.64
C GLY A 237 -17.67 0.36 5.10
N VAL A 238 -17.37 -0.90 5.36
CA VAL A 238 -17.55 -1.53 6.67
C VAL A 238 -16.49 -1.11 7.69
N SER A 239 -15.39 -0.51 7.23
CA SER A 239 -14.31 0.02 8.06
C SER A 239 -13.52 1.12 7.35
N LEU A 240 -13.05 2.08 8.15
CA LEU A 240 -12.15 3.16 7.74
C LEU A 240 -10.94 3.19 8.70
N CYS A 241 -9.74 3.02 8.15
CA CYS A 241 -8.50 3.07 8.94
C CYS A 241 -7.72 4.36 8.65
N LEU A 242 -7.43 5.13 9.70
CA LEU A 242 -6.74 6.41 9.66
C LEU A 242 -5.62 6.43 10.71
N ASP A 243 -4.86 5.34 10.80
CA ASP A 243 -3.86 5.14 11.86
C ASP A 243 -2.61 6.04 11.71
N GLY A 244 -2.55 6.87 10.67
CA GLY A 244 -1.53 7.91 10.48
C GLY A 244 -1.79 9.17 11.32
N LEU A 245 -3.04 9.39 11.75
CA LEU A 245 -3.43 10.57 12.52
C LEU A 245 -2.84 10.50 13.92
N ARG A 246 -1.95 11.44 14.25
CA ARG A 246 -1.30 11.53 15.59
C ARG A 246 -2.07 12.40 16.58
N ARG A 247 -2.84 13.35 16.07
CA ARG A 247 -3.69 14.27 16.82
C ARG A 247 -5.01 14.44 16.07
N LEU A 248 -6.08 14.76 16.80
CA LEU A 248 -7.41 14.94 16.22
C LEU A 248 -8.13 16.08 16.92
N ALA A 249 -8.52 17.09 16.14
CA ALA A 249 -9.33 18.19 16.63
C ALA A 249 -10.79 17.75 16.90
N PRO A 250 -11.49 18.33 17.89
CA PRO A 250 -12.85 17.89 18.24
C PRO A 250 -13.88 17.99 17.11
N ASP A 251 -13.74 18.97 16.21
CA ASP A 251 -14.59 19.14 15.03
C ASP A 251 -14.35 18.06 13.96
N VAL A 252 -13.09 17.72 13.70
CA VAL A 252 -12.71 16.61 12.81
C VAL A 252 -13.19 15.27 13.38
N ALA A 253 -13.02 15.06 14.69
CA ALA A 253 -13.54 13.88 15.39
C ALA A 253 -15.06 13.73 15.25
N ARG A 254 -15.81 14.83 15.40
CA ARG A 254 -17.26 14.86 15.21
C ARG A 254 -17.66 14.51 13.77
N GLY A 255 -16.90 14.98 12.78
CA GLY A 255 -17.08 14.58 11.38
C GLY A 255 -16.91 13.07 11.21
N LEU A 256 -15.77 12.52 11.64
CA LEU A 256 -15.47 11.09 11.51
C LEU A 256 -16.45 10.19 12.29
N ALA A 257 -16.97 10.64 13.42
CA ALA A 257 -17.96 9.92 14.22
C ALA A 257 -19.24 9.58 13.42
N GLY A 258 -19.55 10.34 12.36
CA GLY A 258 -20.68 10.05 11.47
C GLY A 258 -20.54 8.77 10.64
N HIS A 259 -19.34 8.18 10.53
CA HIS A 259 -19.14 6.92 9.81
C HIS A 259 -19.94 5.78 10.46
N ALA A 260 -20.63 4.97 9.64
CA ALA A 260 -21.46 3.86 10.11
C ALA A 260 -20.68 2.54 10.31
N GLY A 261 -19.48 2.43 9.74
CA GLY A 261 -18.61 1.27 9.85
C GLY A 261 -17.72 1.29 11.11
N GLY A 262 -16.69 0.46 11.12
CA GLY A 262 -15.64 0.54 12.16
C GLY A 262 -14.67 1.67 11.88
N LEU A 263 -14.20 2.36 12.92
CA LEU A 263 -13.24 3.44 12.81
C LEU A 263 -11.95 3.09 13.55
N SER A 264 -10.84 3.07 12.83
CA SER A 264 -9.50 2.86 13.42
C SER A 264 -8.71 4.17 13.45
N LEU A 265 -8.28 4.55 14.65
CA LEU A 265 -7.50 5.75 14.95
C LEU A 265 -6.31 5.39 15.84
N ASN A 266 -5.66 4.25 15.57
CA ASN A 266 -4.56 3.73 16.40
C ASN A 266 -3.29 4.59 16.32
N GLY A 267 -3.26 5.62 15.47
CA GLY A 267 -2.19 6.61 15.44
C GLY A 267 -2.22 7.59 16.61
N LEU A 268 -3.39 7.78 17.23
CA LEU A 268 -3.60 8.71 18.32
C LEU A 268 -2.90 8.21 19.58
N THR A 269 -2.01 9.05 20.12
CA THR A 269 -1.23 8.72 21.33
C THR A 269 -1.80 9.38 22.59
N THR A 270 -2.59 10.44 22.40
CA THR A 270 -3.29 11.19 23.45
C THR A 270 -4.69 11.55 22.95
N LEU A 271 -5.66 11.66 23.87
CA LEU A 271 -7.02 12.07 23.55
C LEU A 271 -7.51 13.05 24.63
N SER A 272 -7.99 14.23 24.22
CA SER A 272 -8.62 15.15 25.17
C SER A 272 -10.06 14.72 25.47
N PRO A 273 -10.64 15.10 26.61
CA PRO A 273 -12.05 14.81 26.92
C PRO A 273 -13.02 15.32 25.85
N GLU A 274 -12.73 16.47 25.23
CA GLU A 274 -13.58 17.07 24.19
C GLU A 274 -13.55 16.25 22.90
N THR A 275 -12.36 15.80 22.47
CA THR A 275 -12.22 14.91 21.31
C THR A 275 -12.82 13.54 21.59
N ALA A 276 -12.64 13.00 22.80
CA ALA A 276 -13.26 11.75 23.23
C ALA A 276 -14.80 11.84 23.24
N ALA A 277 -15.37 12.93 23.74
CA ALA A 277 -16.81 13.18 23.71
C ALA A 277 -17.34 13.28 22.27
N ALA A 278 -16.60 13.90 21.35
CA ALA A 278 -16.98 13.90 19.93
C ALA A 278 -16.98 12.48 19.34
N LEU A 279 -15.95 11.66 19.63
CA LEU A 279 -15.89 10.27 19.19
C LEU A 279 -16.95 9.38 19.85
N ALA A 280 -17.37 9.66 21.08
CA ALA A 280 -18.42 8.91 21.77
C ALA A 280 -19.77 8.97 21.03
N THR A 281 -19.99 10.01 20.22
CA THR A 281 -21.18 10.12 19.36
C THR A 281 -21.17 9.16 18.16
N HIS A 282 -20.05 8.47 17.91
CA HIS A 282 -19.93 7.50 16.84
C HIS A 282 -20.95 6.38 17.04
N ARG A 283 -21.63 5.99 15.95
CA ARG A 283 -22.64 4.91 15.97
C ARG A 283 -22.21 3.67 15.21
N GLY A 284 -20.96 3.67 14.75
CA GLY A 284 -20.38 2.55 14.05
C GLY A 284 -20.10 1.35 14.96
N ARG A 285 -19.69 0.24 14.34
CA ARG A 285 -19.60 -1.07 15.02
C ARG A 285 -18.50 -1.13 16.08
N TYR A 286 -17.38 -0.45 15.84
CA TYR A 286 -16.28 -0.37 16.80
C TYR A 286 -15.44 0.89 16.57
N LEU A 287 -14.76 1.31 17.63
CA LEU A 287 -13.77 2.36 17.64
C LEU A 287 -12.46 1.80 18.22
N SER A 288 -11.40 1.83 17.41
CA SER A 288 -10.07 1.35 17.80
C SER A 288 -9.16 2.54 18.14
N LEU A 289 -8.62 2.53 19.35
CA LEU A 289 -7.76 3.56 19.93
C LEU A 289 -6.51 2.91 20.57
N ASP A 290 -6.01 1.83 19.96
CA ASP A 290 -4.91 1.01 20.48
C ASP A 290 -3.57 1.78 20.62
N GLY A 291 -3.46 2.95 19.98
CA GLY A 291 -2.31 3.84 20.12
C GLY A 291 -2.25 4.65 21.41
N LEU A 292 -3.37 4.74 22.16
CA LEU A 292 -3.41 5.54 23.38
C LEU A 292 -2.53 4.91 24.45
N ALA A 293 -1.53 5.65 24.91
CA ALA A 293 -0.64 5.18 25.96
C ALA A 293 -1.32 5.17 27.33
N ASP A 294 -2.24 6.12 27.57
CA ASP A 294 -2.98 6.31 28.81
C ASP A 294 -4.45 6.57 28.51
N VAL A 295 -5.34 5.83 29.18
CA VAL A 295 -6.79 6.04 29.15
C VAL A 295 -7.20 6.65 30.48
N THR A 296 -7.23 7.98 30.51
CA THR A 296 -7.58 8.76 31.71
C THR A 296 -9.05 8.57 32.10
N ASP A 297 -9.36 8.82 33.38
CA ASP A 297 -10.74 8.79 33.88
C ASP A 297 -11.66 9.71 33.09
N ALA A 298 -11.20 10.92 32.74
CA ALA A 298 -12.01 11.87 31.97
C ALA A 298 -12.34 11.36 30.55
N VAL A 299 -11.42 10.64 29.92
CA VAL A 299 -11.66 10.01 28.61
C VAL A 299 -12.57 8.79 28.75
N ALA A 300 -12.37 7.97 29.79
CA ALA A 300 -13.23 6.82 30.05
C ALA A 300 -14.67 7.25 30.36
N ASP A 301 -14.85 8.27 31.20
CA ASP A 301 -16.14 8.80 31.65
C ASP A 301 -17.01 9.30 30.49
N VAL A 302 -16.42 9.74 29.37
CA VAL A 302 -17.19 10.13 28.17
C VAL A 302 -17.37 8.97 27.18
N LEU A 303 -16.41 8.05 27.08
CA LEU A 303 -16.49 6.92 26.15
C LEU A 303 -17.44 5.81 26.65
N VAL A 304 -17.92 5.87 27.89
CA VAL A 304 -18.99 4.97 28.37
C VAL A 304 -20.27 5.07 27.53
N ASP A 305 -20.55 6.24 26.96
CA ASP A 305 -21.76 6.50 26.15
C ASP A 305 -21.68 5.93 24.74
N TYR A 306 -20.49 5.55 24.26
CA TYR A 306 -20.33 4.93 22.96
C TYR A 306 -20.99 3.53 22.96
N PRO A 307 -21.86 3.18 21.99
CA PRO A 307 -22.58 1.91 22.02
C PRO A 307 -21.84 0.72 21.39
N GLY A 308 -20.77 0.97 20.61
CA GLY A 308 -20.04 -0.06 19.86
C GLY A 308 -18.88 -0.70 20.61
N GLY A 309 -18.10 -1.55 19.94
CA GLY A 309 -16.89 -2.16 20.53
C GLY A 309 -15.76 -1.16 20.74
N LEU A 310 -15.12 -1.15 21.91
CA LEU A 310 -13.95 -0.31 22.19
C LEU A 310 -12.67 -1.13 22.31
N SER A 311 -11.61 -0.63 21.68
CA SER A 311 -10.28 -1.23 21.77
C SER A 311 -9.26 -0.20 22.25
N PHE A 312 -8.51 -0.57 23.29
CA PHE A 312 -7.35 0.16 23.82
C PHE A 312 -6.17 -0.80 24.03
N ASN A 313 -5.95 -1.73 23.09
CA ASN A 313 -4.95 -2.77 23.27
C ASN A 313 -3.54 -2.19 23.29
N GLY A 314 -2.77 -2.52 24.32
CA GLY A 314 -1.42 -2.00 24.52
C GLY A 314 -1.38 -0.65 25.23
N ALA A 315 -2.52 -0.16 25.74
CA ALA A 315 -2.53 0.93 26.71
C ALA A 315 -1.62 0.56 27.90
N ARG A 316 -0.74 1.50 28.28
CA ARG A 316 0.23 1.28 29.36
C ARG A 316 -0.41 1.52 30.72
N GLN A 317 -1.36 2.46 30.78
CA GLN A 317 -2.05 2.84 32.00
C GLN A 317 -3.54 3.00 31.73
N VAL A 318 -4.34 2.35 32.56
CA VAL A 318 -5.80 2.52 32.65
C VAL A 318 -6.12 2.37 34.14
N SER A 319 -6.78 3.36 34.73
CA SER A 319 -7.10 3.32 36.16
C SER A 319 -8.19 2.28 36.47
N ASP A 320 -8.30 1.88 37.73
CA ASP A 320 -9.39 0.99 38.18
C ASP A 320 -10.77 1.61 37.96
N ARG A 321 -10.90 2.93 38.12
CA ARG A 321 -12.14 3.67 37.86
C ARG A 321 -12.49 3.62 36.38
N ALA A 322 -11.53 3.89 35.51
CA ALA A 322 -11.70 3.84 34.06
C ALA A 322 -12.08 2.43 33.59
N ILE A 323 -11.38 1.38 34.07
CA ILE A 323 -11.73 -0.01 33.76
C ILE A 323 -13.15 -0.33 34.24
N ALA A 324 -13.52 0.05 35.47
CA ALA A 324 -14.85 -0.21 36.01
C ALA A 324 -15.96 0.50 35.21
N GLY A 325 -15.76 1.77 34.84
CA GLY A 325 -16.70 2.53 34.02
C GLY A 325 -16.88 1.92 32.64
N LEU A 326 -15.77 1.61 31.95
CA LEU A 326 -15.80 1.01 30.62
C LEU A 326 -16.34 -0.42 30.62
N ALA A 327 -16.06 -1.22 31.65
CA ALA A 327 -16.62 -2.56 31.79
C ALA A 327 -18.12 -2.53 32.10
N GLY A 328 -18.61 -1.48 32.75
CA GLY A 328 -20.03 -1.29 33.08
C GLY A 328 -20.92 -0.87 31.92
N ARG A 329 -20.37 -0.70 30.71
CA ARG A 329 -21.10 -0.25 29.53
C ARG A 329 -22.24 -1.22 29.14
N PRO A 330 -23.40 -0.71 28.71
CA PRO A 330 -24.56 -1.55 28.41
C PRO A 330 -24.45 -2.32 27.09
N LEU A 331 -23.54 -1.93 26.19
CA LEU A 331 -23.39 -2.50 24.86
C LEU A 331 -21.92 -2.48 24.43
N GLY A 332 -21.62 -3.31 23.42
CA GLY A 332 -20.28 -3.43 22.85
C GLY A 332 -19.34 -4.33 23.66
N TRP A 333 -18.32 -4.83 22.99
CA TRP A 333 -17.19 -5.49 23.64
C TRP A 333 -16.14 -4.45 24.07
N LEU A 334 -15.28 -4.84 25.01
CA LEU A 334 -14.12 -4.04 25.43
C LEU A 334 -12.84 -4.87 25.27
N SER A 335 -11.84 -4.32 24.61
CA SER A 335 -10.53 -4.95 24.47
C SER A 335 -9.46 -4.10 25.13
N LEU A 336 -8.79 -4.69 26.12
CA LEU A 336 -7.66 -4.14 26.87
C LEU A 336 -6.51 -5.15 26.80
N ASP A 337 -6.35 -5.83 25.66
CA ASP A 337 -5.27 -6.79 25.47
C ASP A 337 -3.91 -6.08 25.62
N ARG A 338 -2.93 -6.78 26.17
CA ARG A 338 -1.57 -6.31 26.46
C ARG A 338 -1.53 -5.17 27.49
N LEU A 339 -2.55 -5.04 28.33
CA LEU A 339 -2.45 -4.25 29.56
C LEU A 339 -1.35 -4.87 30.46
N PRO A 340 -0.46 -4.08 31.09
CA PRO A 340 0.63 -4.65 31.90
C PRO A 340 0.15 -5.41 33.14
N THR A 341 -0.87 -4.89 33.82
CA THR A 341 -1.42 -5.42 35.06
C THR A 341 -2.86 -4.97 35.24
N ILE A 342 -3.60 -5.64 36.13
CA ILE A 342 -4.94 -5.25 36.57
C ILE A 342 -5.06 -5.48 38.07
N SER A 343 -5.65 -4.55 38.80
CA SER A 343 -5.88 -4.71 40.22
C SER A 343 -7.00 -5.72 40.50
N LEU A 344 -7.09 -6.20 41.74
CA LEU A 344 -8.22 -7.01 42.19
C LEU A 344 -9.56 -6.23 42.07
N GLN A 345 -9.56 -4.93 42.38
CA GLN A 345 -10.76 -4.09 42.31
C GLN A 345 -11.28 -3.97 40.87
N ALA A 346 -10.39 -3.66 39.93
CA ALA A 346 -10.75 -3.61 38.51
C ALA A 346 -11.19 -4.99 37.98
N ALA A 347 -10.50 -6.07 38.38
CA ALA A 347 -10.86 -7.43 38.02
C ALA A 347 -12.26 -7.82 38.53
N GLN A 348 -12.64 -7.40 39.74
CA GLN A 348 -14.00 -7.62 40.26
C GLN A 348 -15.06 -6.85 39.46
N ALA A 349 -14.77 -5.61 39.04
CA ALA A 349 -15.69 -4.86 38.18
C ALA A 349 -15.88 -5.56 36.82
N VAL A 350 -14.78 -6.00 36.19
CA VAL A 350 -14.80 -6.79 34.95
C VAL A 350 -15.59 -8.09 35.12
N GLY A 351 -15.38 -8.81 36.23
CA GLY A 351 -16.07 -10.04 36.56
C GLY A 351 -17.58 -9.90 36.78
N ARG A 352 -18.06 -8.70 37.15
CA ARG A 352 -19.49 -8.41 37.33
C ARG A 352 -20.18 -7.85 36.08
N SER A 353 -19.41 -7.49 35.05
CA SER A 353 -19.95 -6.81 33.86
C SER A 353 -20.93 -7.65 33.04
N GLY A 354 -20.72 -8.97 32.97
CA GLY A 354 -21.44 -9.85 32.05
C GLY A 354 -21.16 -9.56 30.57
N ARG A 355 -20.10 -8.80 30.25
CA ARG A 355 -19.74 -8.39 28.88
C ARG A 355 -18.55 -9.15 28.33
N GLU A 356 -18.42 -9.18 27.00
CA GLU A 356 -17.21 -9.65 26.35
C GLU A 356 -16.08 -8.63 26.60
N ILE A 357 -15.13 -9.03 27.44
CA ILE A 357 -13.96 -8.23 27.78
C ILE A 357 -12.70 -9.05 27.50
N ARG A 358 -11.80 -8.51 26.67
CA ARG A 358 -10.53 -9.15 26.32
C ARG A 358 -9.38 -8.52 27.08
N LEU A 359 -8.62 -9.36 27.76
CA LEU A 359 -7.51 -9.02 28.65
C LEU A 359 -6.35 -10.01 28.44
N ARG A 360 -6.05 -10.34 27.18
CA ARG A 360 -4.96 -11.25 26.80
C ARG A 360 -3.62 -10.55 27.00
N GLY A 361 -2.59 -11.29 27.39
CA GLY A 361 -1.24 -10.74 27.57
C GLY A 361 -1.02 -9.94 28.85
N LEU A 362 -1.91 -10.07 29.85
CA LEU A 362 -1.61 -9.64 31.23
C LEU A 362 -0.37 -10.38 31.77
N GLY A 363 0.42 -9.70 32.60
CA GLY A 363 1.47 -10.35 33.38
C GLY A 363 0.92 -11.38 34.38
N PRO A 364 1.79 -12.07 35.14
CA PRO A 364 1.35 -13.00 36.18
C PRO A 364 0.39 -12.33 37.17
N LEU A 365 -0.77 -12.93 37.39
CA LEU A 365 -1.82 -12.40 38.26
C LEU A 365 -1.97 -13.26 39.53
N PRO A 366 -2.31 -12.65 40.69
CA PRO A 366 -2.74 -13.38 41.86
C PRO A 366 -3.96 -14.28 41.57
N ALA A 367 -4.06 -15.40 42.27
CA ALA A 367 -5.16 -16.37 42.09
C ALA A 367 -6.55 -15.75 42.32
N GLU A 368 -6.66 -14.84 43.30
CA GLU A 368 -7.89 -14.09 43.58
C GLU A 368 -8.30 -13.16 42.43
N THR A 369 -7.34 -12.51 41.76
CA THR A 369 -7.58 -11.66 40.60
C THR A 369 -8.06 -12.49 39.42
N VAL A 370 -7.44 -13.65 39.17
CA VAL A 370 -7.89 -14.59 38.14
C VAL A 370 -9.30 -15.09 38.43
N ALA A 371 -9.60 -15.45 39.69
CA ALA A 371 -10.93 -15.88 40.10
C ALA A 371 -11.98 -14.78 39.89
N ALA A 372 -11.65 -13.53 40.23
CA ALA A 372 -12.53 -12.38 40.00
C ALA A 372 -12.83 -12.17 38.51
N LEU A 373 -11.82 -12.24 37.63
CA LEU A 373 -12.02 -12.14 36.17
C LEU A 373 -12.90 -13.27 35.64
N ARG A 374 -12.66 -14.51 36.10
CA ARG A 374 -13.42 -15.70 35.68
C ARG A 374 -14.85 -15.76 36.19
N ALA A 375 -15.25 -14.85 37.09
CA ALA A 375 -16.66 -14.71 37.48
C ALA A 375 -17.56 -14.35 36.28
N ASN A 376 -17.00 -13.72 35.25
CA ASN A 376 -17.66 -13.53 33.96
C ASN A 376 -17.06 -14.49 32.91
N PRO A 377 -17.82 -15.49 32.42
CA PRO A 377 -17.31 -16.47 31.45
C PRO A 377 -17.03 -15.88 30.06
N ALA A 378 -17.53 -14.67 29.77
CA ALA A 378 -17.24 -13.95 28.52
C ALA A 378 -15.90 -13.20 28.56
N VAL A 379 -15.21 -13.16 29.72
CA VAL A 379 -13.88 -12.56 29.85
C VAL A 379 -12.83 -13.50 29.26
N ARG A 380 -12.02 -12.97 28.35
CA ARG A 380 -10.92 -13.71 27.71
C ARG A 380 -9.59 -13.28 28.29
N ILE A 381 -8.98 -14.17 29.08
CA ILE A 381 -7.61 -14.06 29.62
C ILE A 381 -6.72 -15.16 29.04
N GLY A 382 -5.44 -14.88 28.82
CA GLY A 382 -4.47 -15.87 28.29
C GLY A 382 -3.29 -15.23 27.54
N SER A 383 -2.26 -16.02 27.22
CA SER A 383 -1.20 -15.59 26.31
C SER A 383 -1.80 -15.45 24.90
N GLY A 384 -1.50 -14.37 24.18
CA GLY A 384 -2.08 -14.05 22.87
C GLY A 384 -1.71 -14.99 21.71
N GLN A 385 -1.39 -16.26 21.99
CA GLN A 385 -1.07 -17.31 21.03
C GLN A 385 -2.02 -18.46 21.32
N GLY A 386 -2.93 -18.74 20.39
CA GLY A 386 -4.05 -19.65 20.61
C GLY A 386 -3.65 -21.03 21.11
N GLN A 387 -4.19 -21.40 22.27
CA GLN A 387 -4.45 -22.79 22.66
C GLN A 387 -5.75 -22.81 23.48
N ASP A 388 -6.88 -22.70 22.78
CA ASP A 388 -8.11 -23.40 23.22
C ASP A 388 -8.07 -24.76 22.51
N ARG A 389 -7.61 -25.78 23.25
CA ARG A 389 -8.01 -27.19 23.08
C ARG A 389 -8.24 -27.79 24.44
#